data_AF-A0A6I6D0R5-F1
#
_entry.id   AF-A0A6I6D0R5-F1
#
_cell.length_a   1.000
_cell.length_b   1.000
_cell.length_c   1.000
_cell.angle_alpha   90.00
_cell.angle_beta   90.00
_cell.angle_gamma   90.00
#
_symmetry.space_group_name_H-M   'P 1'
#
loop_
_entity.id
_entity.type
_entity.pdbx_description
1 polymer ?
#
loop_
_entity_poly.entity_id
_entity_poly.type
_entity_poly.pdbx_seq_one_letter_code
_entity_poly.pdbx_strand_id
1 'polypeptide(L)'
;MFAGRTSEGLPIWPLRLMALGLLTVIAGYLGLLLAGRAEIRPGGLTTTFMLLAGIVVLPGLWLGHYKTMIWAALVALFYLLISATDAWAVAADRGWHLLIAVAATVAFLAAWWHSIKRRRYLKARHATAQNGHPEQANSKPED
;
A
#
# COMPACT_ATOMS: atom_id res chain seq x y z
N MET A 1 10.02 -14.53 -14.30
CA MET A 1 8.71 -15.24 -14.27
C MET A 1 7.77 -14.45 -13.33
N PHE A 2 7.01 -13.47 -13.85
CA PHE A 2 6.32 -12.45 -13.04
C PHE A 2 4.79 -12.37 -13.29
N ALA A 3 4.18 -13.46 -13.76
CA ALA A 3 2.78 -13.44 -14.19
C ALA A 3 1.82 -13.88 -13.06
N GLY A 4 1.68 -13.06 -12.02
CA GLY A 4 0.55 -13.14 -11.11
C GLY A 4 -0.40 -11.96 -11.37
N ARG A 5 -1.70 -12.25 -11.54
CA ARG A 5 -2.75 -11.22 -11.62
C ARG A 5 -3.48 -11.15 -10.27
N THR A 6 -3.96 -9.97 -9.90
CA THR A 6 -4.89 -9.80 -8.77
C THR A 6 -6.25 -10.41 -9.13
N SER A 7 -7.17 -10.51 -8.16
CA SER A 7 -8.55 -10.94 -8.39
C SER A 7 -9.29 -10.11 -9.45
N GLU A 8 -8.83 -8.89 -9.71
CA GLU A 8 -9.39 -7.98 -10.74
C GLU A 8 -8.66 -8.07 -12.10
N GLY A 9 -7.66 -8.95 -12.23
CA GLY A 9 -6.87 -9.11 -13.46
C GLY A 9 -5.71 -8.11 -13.62
N LEU A 10 -5.42 -7.28 -12.62
CA LEU A 10 -4.34 -6.30 -12.62
C LEU A 10 -3.00 -6.95 -12.22
N PRO A 11 -1.84 -6.35 -12.58
CA PRO A 11 -0.55 -6.90 -12.18
C PRO A 11 -0.39 -6.92 -10.64
N ILE A 12 0.10 -8.04 -10.09
CA ILE A 12 0.26 -8.23 -8.64
C ILE A 12 1.52 -7.56 -8.05
N TRP A 13 2.50 -7.22 -8.90
CA TRP A 13 3.79 -6.68 -8.43
C TRP A 13 3.68 -5.41 -7.55
N PRO A 14 2.74 -4.47 -7.75
CA PRO A 14 2.63 -3.30 -6.88
C PRO A 14 2.24 -3.71 -5.45
N LEU A 15 1.38 -4.73 -5.30
CA LEU A 15 0.99 -5.23 -3.97
C LEU A 15 2.15 -5.91 -3.28
N ARG A 16 3.00 -6.62 -4.02
CA ARG A 16 4.23 -7.21 -3.48
C ARG A 16 5.21 -6.14 -3.04
N LEU A 17 5.39 -5.07 -3.81
CA LEU A 17 6.23 -3.93 -3.40
C LEU A 17 5.68 -3.24 -2.14
N MET A 18 4.35 -3.07 -2.05
CA MET A 18 3.74 -2.54 -0.83
C MET A 18 4.00 -3.43 0.38
N ALA A 19 3.80 -4.75 0.24
CA ALA A 19 4.08 -5.70 1.31
C ALA A 19 5.56 -5.68 1.71
N LEU A 20 6.48 -5.66 0.75
CA LEU A 20 7.91 -5.55 1.02
C LEU A 20 8.26 -4.25 1.74
N GLY A 21 7.72 -3.11 1.30
CA GLY A 21 7.93 -1.82 1.96
C GLY A 21 7.42 -1.83 3.40
N LEU A 22 6.24 -2.38 3.66
CA LEU A 22 5.70 -2.53 5.01
C LEU A 22 6.54 -3.49 5.87
N LEU A 23 7.04 -4.58 5.31
CA LEU A 23 7.97 -5.48 6.01
C LEU A 23 9.28 -4.76 6.37
N THR A 24 9.80 -3.91 5.48
CA THR A 24 10.97 -3.07 5.78
C THR A 24 10.68 -2.05 6.88
N VAL A 25 9.48 -1.44 6.89
CA VAL A 25 9.05 -0.55 7.98
C VAL A 25 9.01 -1.30 9.32
N ILE A 26 8.39 -2.48 9.35
CA ILE A 26 8.31 -3.34 10.54
C ILE A 26 9.73 -3.70 11.03
N ALA A 27 10.59 -4.14 10.12
CA ALA A 27 11.99 -4.46 10.44
C ALA A 27 12.76 -3.24 10.96
N GLY A 28 12.51 -2.05 10.40
CA GLY A 28 13.11 -0.80 10.86
C GLY A 28 12.71 -0.44 12.29
N TYR A 29 11.43 -0.56 12.63
CA TYR A 29 10.96 -0.33 14.00
C TYR A 29 11.44 -1.39 14.99
N LEU A 30 11.57 -2.65 14.57
CA LEU A 30 12.21 -3.70 15.38
C LEU A 30 13.70 -3.40 15.60
N GLY A 31 14.40 -2.91 14.57
CA GLY A 31 15.78 -2.46 14.67
C GLY A 31 15.94 -1.31 15.67
N LEU A 32 15.04 -0.31 15.62
CA LEU A 32 14.98 0.77 16.61
C LEU A 32 14.74 0.25 18.04
N LEU A 33 13.85 -0.73 18.20
CA LEU A 33 13.54 -1.31 19.51
C LEU A 33 14.75 -2.02 20.12
N LEU A 34 15.52 -2.74 19.32
CA LEU A 34 16.64 -3.57 19.78
C LEU A 34 17.99 -2.83 19.83
N ALA A 35 18.21 -1.91 18.89
CA ALA A 35 19.51 -1.28 18.63
C ALA A 35 19.48 0.26 18.63
N GLY A 36 18.32 0.86 18.88
CA GLY A 36 18.18 2.32 18.98
C GLY A 36 19.09 2.89 20.07
N ARG A 37 19.45 4.16 19.93
CA ARG A 37 20.38 4.85 20.83
C ARG A 37 19.80 6.11 21.47
N ALA A 38 18.68 6.64 20.98
CA ALA A 38 18.08 7.86 21.52
C ALA A 38 17.65 7.73 22.99
N GLU A 39 17.71 8.80 23.77
CA GLU A 39 17.18 8.81 25.14
C GLU A 39 15.65 8.91 25.16
N ILE A 40 15.08 9.65 24.20
CA ILE A 40 13.63 9.82 24.01
C ILE A 40 13.19 8.83 22.94
N ARG A 41 12.85 7.61 23.35
CA ARG A 41 12.33 6.56 22.45
C ARG A 41 10.84 6.38 22.69
N PRO A 42 10.04 6.04 21.65
CA PRO A 42 8.71 5.51 21.89
C PRO A 42 8.83 4.26 22.77
N GLY A 43 8.09 4.23 23.87
CA GLY A 43 8.07 3.10 24.79
C GLY A 43 7.68 1.81 24.07
N GLY A 44 8.10 0.65 24.59
CA GLY A 44 7.86 -0.64 23.94
C GLY A 44 6.38 -0.90 23.60
N LEU A 45 5.47 -0.38 24.42
CA LEU A 45 4.02 -0.46 24.21
C LEU A 45 3.56 0.37 23.00
N THR A 46 4.08 1.59 22.84
CA THR A 46 3.83 2.46 21.68
C THR A 46 4.35 1.82 20.40
N THR A 47 5.59 1.31 20.43
CA THR A 47 6.19 0.61 19.28
C THR A 47 5.40 -0.64 18.90
N THR A 48 4.89 -1.39 19.88
CA THR A 48 4.04 -2.56 19.64
C THR A 48 2.75 -2.17 18.91
N PHE A 49 2.06 -1.11 19.37
CA PHE A 49 0.86 -0.62 18.68
C PHE A 49 1.15 -0.13 17.27
N MET A 50 2.29 0.54 17.07
CA MET A 50 2.72 0.95 15.74
C MET A 50 2.94 -0.26 14.84
N LEU A 51 3.62 -1.32 15.29
CA LEU A 51 3.84 -2.53 14.52
C LEU A 51 2.52 -3.25 14.18
N LEU A 52 1.57 -3.30 15.11
CA LEU A 52 0.28 -3.95 14.91
C LEU A 52 -0.47 -3.39 13.70
N ALA A 53 -0.43 -2.06 13.50
CA ALA A 53 -1.08 -1.42 12.36
C ALA A 53 -0.55 -1.94 11.01
N GLY A 54 0.76 -2.15 10.89
CA GLY A 54 1.41 -2.73 9.70
C GLY A 54 1.14 -4.22 9.53
N ILE A 55 1.09 -4.97 10.63
CA ILE A 55 0.84 -6.42 10.62
C ILE A 55 -0.58 -6.74 10.15
N VAL A 56 -1.58 -5.98 10.61
CA VAL A 56 -3.00 -6.24 10.30
C VAL A 56 -3.30 -6.13 8.80
N VAL A 57 -2.60 -5.27 8.07
CA VAL A 57 -2.84 -5.05 6.62
C VAL A 57 -2.09 -6.04 5.72
N LEU A 58 -1.06 -6.72 6.22
CA LEU A 58 -0.20 -7.62 5.43
C LEU A 58 -0.94 -8.84 4.83
N PRO A 59 -1.78 -9.60 5.57
CA PRO A 59 -2.50 -10.74 5.02
C PRO A 59 -3.41 -10.36 3.85
N GLY A 60 -4.09 -9.21 3.96
CA GLY A 60 -4.98 -8.69 2.93
C GLY A 60 -4.26 -8.30 1.64
N LEU A 61 -3.09 -7.67 1.78
CA LEU A 61 -2.19 -7.37 0.66
C LEU A 61 -1.74 -8.64 -0.06
N TRP A 62 -1.43 -9.70 0.69
CA TRP A 62 -1.00 -10.98 0.13
C TRP A 62 -2.12 -11.69 -0.65
N LEU A 63 -3.35 -11.58 -0.15
CA LEU A 63 -4.57 -12.09 -0.80
C LEU A 63 -5.02 -11.25 -2.00
N GLY A 64 -4.39 -10.10 -2.24
CA GLY A 64 -4.71 -9.27 -3.41
C GLY A 64 -5.96 -8.40 -3.24
N HIS A 65 -6.47 -8.20 -2.02
CA HIS A 65 -7.72 -7.48 -1.79
C HIS A 65 -7.54 -5.97 -1.94
N TYR A 66 -8.26 -5.36 -2.90
CA TYR A 66 -8.19 -3.92 -3.16
C TYR A 66 -8.51 -3.06 -1.93
N LYS A 67 -9.52 -3.43 -1.12
CA LYS A 67 -9.88 -2.69 0.10
C LYS A 67 -8.68 -2.58 1.06
N THR A 68 -7.92 -3.67 1.20
CA THR A 68 -6.73 -3.69 2.07
C THR A 68 -5.55 -2.90 1.53
N MET A 69 -5.48 -2.69 0.21
CA MET A 69 -4.50 -1.79 -0.40
C MET A 69 -4.70 -0.34 0.05
N ILE A 70 -5.94 0.13 0.17
CA ILE A 70 -6.23 1.49 0.64
C ILE A 70 -5.76 1.64 2.09
N TRP A 71 -6.09 0.67 2.95
CA TRP A 71 -5.64 0.66 4.33
C TRP A 71 -4.11 0.62 4.43
N ALA A 72 -3.45 -0.21 3.64
CA ALA A 72 -1.99 -0.27 3.59
C ALA A 72 -1.37 1.06 3.13
N ALA A 73 -2.00 1.78 2.20
CA ALA A 73 -1.53 3.10 1.77
C ALA A 73 -1.65 4.15 2.89
N LEU A 74 -2.76 4.13 3.64
CA LEU A 74 -2.94 5.00 4.82
C LEU A 74 -1.91 4.70 5.91
N VAL A 75 -1.67 3.41 6.18
CA VAL A 75 -0.65 2.96 7.12
C VAL A 75 0.75 3.39 6.67
N ALA A 76 1.07 3.28 5.37
CA ALA A 76 2.34 3.76 4.83
C ALA A 76 2.49 5.29 5.00
N LEU A 77 1.45 6.08 4.75
CA LEU A 77 1.48 7.53 4.99
C LEU A 77 1.65 7.87 6.48
N PHE A 78 0.99 7.13 7.36
CA PHE A 78 1.14 7.28 8.81
C PHE A 78 2.60 7.06 9.25
N TYR A 79 3.23 5.97 8.80
CA TYR A 79 4.64 5.72 9.09
C TYR A 79 5.57 6.75 8.46
N LEU A 80 5.28 7.19 7.24
CA LEU A 80 6.06 8.24 6.59
C LEU A 80 6.04 9.53 7.42
N LEU A 81 4.87 9.96 7.89
CA LEU A 81 4.71 11.16 8.69
C LEU A 81 5.53 11.09 9.98
N ILE A 82 5.39 10.00 10.73
CA ILE A 82 6.08 9.83 12.02
C ILE A 82 7.58 9.73 11.79
N SER A 83 8.00 8.88 10.87
CA SER A 83 9.42 8.64 10.64
C SER A 83 10.13 9.85 10.03
N ALA A 84 9.46 10.64 9.21
CA ALA A 84 10.02 11.91 8.73
C ALA A 84 10.19 12.91 9.88
N THR A 85 9.21 12.97 10.80
CA THR A 85 9.28 13.83 11.98
C THR A 85 10.42 13.41 12.91
N ASP A 86 10.52 12.10 13.19
CA ASP A 86 11.55 11.55 14.07
C ASP A 86 12.96 11.66 13.45
N ALA A 87 13.09 11.52 12.12
CA ALA A 87 14.38 11.72 11.44
C ALA A 87 14.93 13.14 11.63
N TRP A 88 14.04 14.12 11.74
CA TRP A 88 14.40 15.51 12.06
C TRP A 88 14.70 15.69 13.55
N ALA A 89 13.86 15.15 14.42
CA ALA A 89 13.93 15.38 15.87
C ALA A 89 15.05 14.57 16.57
N VAL A 90 15.34 13.35 16.12
CA VAL A 90 16.19 12.39 16.82
C VAL A 90 17.43 12.07 16.00
N ALA A 91 18.51 12.83 16.22
CA ALA A 91 19.74 12.69 15.45
C ALA A 91 20.43 11.33 15.63
N ALA A 92 20.37 10.74 16.83
CA ALA A 92 21.04 9.48 17.17
C ALA A 92 20.54 8.27 16.35
N ASP A 93 19.25 8.27 15.99
CA ASP A 93 18.60 7.16 15.28
C ASP A 93 18.11 7.57 13.88
N ARG A 94 18.55 8.73 13.38
CA ARG A 94 18.12 9.30 12.10
C ARG A 94 18.21 8.31 10.93
N GLY A 95 19.26 7.48 10.89
CA GLY A 95 19.44 6.49 9.83
C GLY A 95 18.29 5.48 9.73
N TRP A 96 17.83 4.98 10.89
CA TRP A 96 16.68 4.07 10.95
C TRP A 96 15.39 4.76 10.51
N HIS A 97 15.17 6.00 10.98
CA HIS A 97 13.99 6.77 10.60
C HIS A 97 13.98 7.13 9.10
N LEU A 98 15.13 7.42 8.50
CA LEU A 98 15.22 7.64 7.06
C LEU A 98 14.94 6.36 6.26
N LEU A 99 15.45 5.20 6.70
CA LEU A 99 15.15 3.91 6.08
C LEU A 99 13.64 3.63 6.07
N ILE A 100 12.97 3.81 7.22
CA ILE A 100 11.53 3.64 7.37
C ILE A 100 10.77 4.62 6.47
N ALA A 101 11.19 5.89 6.42
CA ALA A 101 10.55 6.91 5.59
C ALA A 101 10.66 6.58 4.09
N VAL A 102 11.83 6.13 3.64
CA VAL A 102 12.03 5.69 2.24
C VAL A 102 11.15 4.48 1.92
N ALA A 103 11.13 3.45 2.79
CA ALA A 103 10.31 2.27 2.59
C ALA A 103 8.81 2.60 2.53
N ALA A 104 8.34 3.46 3.43
CA ALA A 104 6.96 3.95 3.47
C ALA A 104 6.60 4.75 2.21
N THR A 105 7.52 5.58 1.71
CA THR A 105 7.35 6.34 0.47
C THR A 105 7.21 5.40 -0.73
N VAL A 106 8.07 4.40 -0.85
CA VAL A 106 8.02 3.41 -1.94
C VAL A 106 6.71 2.62 -1.89
N ALA A 107 6.28 2.17 -0.71
CA ALA A 107 5.01 1.47 -0.54
C ALA A 107 3.82 2.36 -0.94
N PHE A 108 3.81 3.63 -0.53
CA PHE A 108 2.76 4.56 -0.91
C PHE A 108 2.71 4.82 -2.42
N LEU A 109 3.86 5.04 -3.06
CA LEU A 109 3.94 5.24 -4.51
C LEU A 109 3.47 4.02 -5.29
N ALA A 110 3.78 2.80 -4.82
CA ALA A 110 3.29 1.57 -5.41
C ALA A 110 1.75 1.49 -5.33
N ALA A 111 1.16 1.86 -4.20
CA ALA A 111 -0.29 1.92 -4.01
C ALA A 111 -0.95 2.95 -4.94
N TRP A 112 -0.35 4.14 -5.02
CA TRP A 112 -0.82 5.25 -5.84
C TRP A 112 -0.84 4.88 -7.32
N TRP A 113 0.25 4.30 -7.81
CA TRP A 113 0.37 3.80 -9.17
C TRP A 113 -0.69 2.73 -9.49
N HIS A 114 -0.90 1.77 -8.57
CA HIS A 114 -1.92 0.75 -8.73
C HIS A 114 -3.33 1.35 -8.80
N SER A 115 -3.63 2.32 -7.94
CA SER A 115 -4.91 3.05 -7.95
C SER A 115 -5.18 3.75 -9.29
N ILE A 116 -4.17 4.43 -9.86
CA ILE A 116 -4.29 5.04 -11.19
C ILE A 116 -4.57 3.99 -12.27
N LYS A 117 -3.81 2.90 -12.30
CA LYS A 117 -4.01 1.83 -13.29
C LYS A 117 -5.41 1.21 -13.20
N ARG A 118 -5.90 0.96 -11.98
CA ARG A 118 -7.25 0.43 -11.76
C ARG A 118 -8.32 1.39 -12.26
N ARG A 119 -8.23 2.68 -11.96
CA ARG A 119 -9.19 3.69 -12.46
C ARG A 119 -9.23 3.71 -13.99
N ARG A 120 -8.08 3.62 -14.65
CA ARG A 120 -7.99 3.54 -16.12
C ARG A 120 -8.60 2.24 -16.65
N TYR A 121 -8.33 1.10 -16.01
CA TYR A 121 -8.88 -0.19 -16.40
C TYR A 121 -10.41 -0.24 -16.28
N LEU A 122 -10.97 0.23 -15.16
CA LEU A 122 -12.42 0.29 -14.96
C LEU A 122 -13.09 1.22 -15.97
N LYS A 123 -12.51 2.40 -16.23
CA LYS A 123 -13.04 3.33 -17.23
C LYS A 123 -13.08 2.71 -18.64
N ALA A 124 -12.01 2.01 -19.03
CA ALA A 124 -11.97 1.31 -20.32
C ALA A 124 -13.02 0.20 -20.39
N ARG A 125 -13.18 -0.59 -19.33
CA ARG A 125 -14.16 -1.68 -19.25
C ARG A 125 -15.61 -1.19 -19.36
N HIS A 126 -15.94 -0.07 -18.71
CA HIS A 126 -17.25 0.56 -18.81
C HIS A 126 -17.53 1.11 -20.22
N ALA A 127 -16.55 1.71 -20.88
CA ALA A 127 -16.69 2.19 -22.26
C ALA A 127 -16.95 1.03 -23.24
N THR A 128 -16.26 -0.10 -23.09
CA THR A 128 -16.52 -1.30 -23.91
C THR A 128 -17.92 -1.88 -23.65
N ALA A 129 -18.38 -1.91 -22.40
CA ALA A 129 -19.71 -2.41 -22.06
C ALA A 129 -20.84 -1.52 -22.62
N GLN A 130 -20.66 -0.20 -22.64
CA GLN A 130 -21.63 0.72 -23.26
C GLN A 130 -21.64 0.62 -24.79
N ASN A 131 -20.49 0.50 -25.43
CA ASN A 131 -20.39 0.39 -26.89
C ASN A 131 -20.77 -1.00 -27.44
N GLY A 132 -20.82 -2.03 -26.58
CA GLY A 132 -21.30 -3.37 -26.92
C GLY A 132 -22.82 -3.55 -26.83
N HIS A 133 -23.58 -2.47 -26.60
CA HIS A 133 -25.05 -2.50 -26.54
C HIS A 133 -25.75 -1.59 -27.59
N PRO A 134 -25.48 -1.67 -28.91
CA PRO A 134 -26.24 -0.90 -29.90
C PRO A 134 -27.40 -1.66 -30.61
N GLU A 135 -27.72 -2.91 -30.25
CA GLU A 135 -28.53 -3.77 -31.17
C GLU A 135 -29.69 -4.57 -30.54
N GLN A 136 -30.43 -3.99 -29.59
CA GLN A 136 -31.73 -4.57 -29.16
C GLN A 136 -32.89 -3.58 -29.17
N ALA A 137 -32.80 -2.49 -29.94
CA ALA A 137 -33.84 -1.47 -30.01
C ALA A 137 -34.69 -1.51 -31.30
N ASN A 138 -34.49 -2.46 -32.22
CA ASN A 138 -35.23 -2.47 -33.47
C ASN A 138 -35.66 -3.86 -33.94
N SER A 139 -36.54 -4.50 -33.17
CA SER A 139 -37.43 -5.54 -33.72
C SER A 139 -38.84 -5.28 -33.22
N LYS A 140 -39.44 -4.18 -33.69
CA LYS A 140 -40.89 -4.09 -33.79
C LYS A 140 -41.29 -5.10 -34.88
N PRO A 141 -42.16 -6.08 -34.60
CA PRO A 141 -42.83 -6.79 -35.67
C PRO A 141 -43.80 -5.80 -36.29
N GLU A 142 -43.53 -5.40 -37.53
CA GLU A 142 -44.60 -4.95 -38.42
C GLU A 142 -45.27 -6.22 -38.96
N ASP A 143 -46.59 -6.23 -38.77
CA ASP A 143 -47.64 -7.11 -39.29
C ASP A 143 -47.83 -8.51 -38.67
#